data_AF-A0A1I5QM47-F1
#
_entry.id   AF-A0A1I5QM47-F1
#
_cell.length_a   1.000
_cell.length_b   1.000
_cell.length_c   1.000
_cell.angle_alpha   90.00
_cell.angle_beta   90.00
_cell.angle_gamma   90.00
#
_symmetry.space_group_name_H-M   'P 1'
#
loop_
_entity.id
_entity.type
_entity.pdbx_description
1 polymer ?
#
loop_
_entity_poly.entity_id
_entity_poly.type
_entity_poly.pdbx_seq_one_letter_code
_entity_poly.pdbx_strand_id
1 'polypeptide(L)'
;MTSQAIEGACAFAWRNYLLLHSGISENDNRRSALHRYVTHLRGTGEDSFDLLQIAAVAYLKKLDELHDERCARLAADQVLAECLASRKSQQTPGPDAKSKERTTW
;
A
#
# COMPACT_ATOMS: atom_id res chain seq x y z
N MET A 1 14.92 -6.37 -14.17
CA MET A 1 14.49 -4.99 -13.88
C MET A 1 13.49 -5.05 -12.74
N THR A 2 13.96 -4.86 -11.51
CA THR A 2 13.10 -4.62 -10.36
C THR A 2 12.28 -3.37 -10.65
N SER A 3 10.96 -3.48 -10.47
CA SER A 3 10.03 -2.41 -10.85
C SER A 3 10.31 -1.18 -9.99
N GLN A 4 10.50 -0.03 -10.64
CA GLN A 4 10.64 1.27 -9.97
C GLN A 4 9.56 1.50 -8.89
N ALA A 5 8.38 0.90 -9.06
CA ALA A 5 7.30 0.92 -8.08
C ALA A 5 7.64 0.22 -6.76
N ILE A 6 8.30 -0.95 -6.79
CA ILE A 6 8.73 -1.66 -5.57
C ILE A 6 9.76 -0.82 -4.83
N GLU A 7 10.81 -0.39 -5.54
CA GLU A 7 11.90 0.38 -4.95
C GLU A 7 11.40 1.71 -4.37
N GLY A 8 10.52 2.39 -5.10
CA GLY A 8 9.88 3.62 -4.63
C GLY A 8 9.01 3.40 -3.40
N ALA A 9 8.15 2.39 -3.39
CA ALA A 9 7.27 2.08 -2.25
C ALA A 9 8.08 1.69 -1.00
N CYS A 10 9.12 0.86 -1.17
CA CYS A 10 10.03 0.46 -0.10
C CYS A 10 10.80 1.67 0.45
N ALA A 11 11.39 2.48 -0.43
CA ALA A 11 12.15 3.66 -0.02
C ALA A 11 11.27 4.68 0.70
N PHE A 12 10.04 4.88 0.22
CA PHE A 12 9.07 5.77 0.86
C PHE A 12 8.71 5.27 2.26
N ALA A 13 8.28 4.01 2.39
CA ALA A 13 7.88 3.45 3.68
C ALA A 13 9.04 3.44 4.67
N TRP A 14 10.23 3.03 4.22
CA TRP A 14 11.42 2.97 5.06
C TRP A 14 11.88 4.35 5.55
N ARG A 15 11.87 5.37 4.68
CA ARG A 15 12.22 6.74 5.10
C ARG A 15 11.25 7.29 6.12
N ASN A 16 9.94 7.12 5.91
CA ASN A 16 8.94 7.56 6.89
C ASN A 16 9.08 6.83 8.22
N TYR A 17 9.43 5.54 8.16
CA TYR A 17 9.69 4.75 9.34
C TYR A 17 10.89 5.25 10.15
N LEU A 18 12.03 5.50 9.50
CA LEU A 18 13.22 6.05 10.17
C LEU A 18 12.98 7.44 10.78
N LEU A 19 12.15 8.27 10.15
CA LEU A 19 11.77 9.58 10.70
C LEU A 19 11.00 9.45 12.02
N LEU A 20 10.18 8.41 12.18
CA LEU A 20 9.42 8.15 13.41
C LEU A 20 10.25 7.41 14.46
N HIS A 21 11.24 6.62 14.04
CA HIS A 21 12.04 5.75 14.91
C HIS A 21 13.53 6.12 14.86
N SER A 22 13.90 7.20 15.57
CA SER A 22 15.25 7.79 15.58
C SER A 22 16.37 6.93 16.21
N GLY A 23 16.09 5.67 16.55
CA GLY A 23 17.08 4.72 17.11
C GLY A 23 17.35 3.51 16.22
N ILE A 24 16.74 3.43 15.03
CA ILE A 24 16.85 2.26 14.15
C ILE A 24 17.90 2.52 13.08
N SER A 25 18.78 1.54 12.84
CA SER A 25 19.78 1.61 11.79
C SER A 25 19.12 1.62 10.41
N GLU A 26 19.66 2.41 9.47
CA GLU A 26 19.19 2.41 8.08
C GLU A 26 19.30 1.04 7.38
N ASN A 27 20.15 0.16 7.91
CA ASN A 27 20.42 -1.18 7.39
C ASN A 27 19.82 -2.29 8.28
N ASP A 28 18.83 -1.95 9.10
CA ASP A 28 18.13 -2.92 9.95
C ASP A 28 17.47 -4.04 9.11
N ASN A 29 17.40 -5.25 9.68
CA ASN A 29 16.81 -6.43 9.05
C ASN A 29 15.36 -6.20 8.60
N ARG A 30 14.62 -5.30 9.26
CA ARG A 30 13.25 -4.90 8.88
C ARG A 30 13.19 -4.33 7.47
N ARG A 31 14.23 -3.63 7.00
CA ARG A 31 14.31 -3.14 5.62
C ARG A 31 14.32 -4.29 4.60
N SER A 32 15.08 -5.34 4.89
CA SER A 32 15.15 -6.53 4.03
C SER A 32 13.83 -7.30 4.05
N ALA A 33 13.18 -7.41 5.21
CA ALA A 33 11.86 -8.03 5.36
C ALA A 33 10.79 -7.24 4.58
N LEU A 34 10.79 -5.91 4.68
CA LEU A 34 9.92 -5.02 3.90
C LEU A 34 10.09 -5.26 2.40
N HIS A 35 11.33 -5.27 1.90
CA HIS A 35 11.59 -5.47 0.48
C HIS A 35 11.07 -6.83 -0.01
N ARG A 36 11.24 -7.89 0.79
CA ARG A 36 10.70 -9.23 0.48
C ARG A 36 9.17 -9.22 0.43
N TYR A 37 8.52 -8.56 1.39
CA TYR A 37 7.07 -8.44 1.43
C TYR A 37 6.52 -7.72 0.19
N VAL A 38 7.04 -6.53 -0.13
CA VAL A 38 6.58 -5.74 -1.30
C VAL A 38 6.88 -6.47 -2.62
N THR A 39 8.01 -7.15 -2.72
CA THR A 39 8.33 -8.00 -3.90
C THR A 39 7.34 -9.14 -4.05
N HIS A 40 6.93 -9.76 -2.93
CA HIS A 40 5.94 -10.82 -2.95
C HIS A 40 4.56 -10.30 -3.40
N LEU A 41 4.12 -9.15 -2.88
CA LEU A 41 2.86 -8.52 -3.31
C LEU A 41 2.83 -8.29 -4.81
N ARG A 42 3.93 -7.79 -5.38
CA ARG A 42 4.03 -7.65 -6.83
C ARG A 42 3.92 -8.99 -7.56
N GLY A 43 4.54 -10.04 -7.03
CA GLY A 43 4.41 -11.39 -7.56
C GLY A 43 2.97 -11.92 -7.59
N THR A 44 2.08 -11.38 -6.74
CA THR A 44 0.64 -11.71 -6.74
C THR A 44 -0.20 -10.90 -7.73
N GLY A 45 0.42 -9.98 -8.49
CA GLY A 45 -0.22 -9.18 -9.53
C GLY A 45 -0.54 -7.73 -9.13
N GLU A 46 -0.12 -7.28 -7.95
CA GLU A 46 -0.29 -5.88 -7.54
C GLU A 46 0.88 -5.01 -8.04
N ASP A 47 0.61 -4.16 -9.02
CA ASP A 47 1.61 -3.24 -9.62
C ASP A 47 1.30 -1.76 -9.34
N SER A 48 0.18 -1.44 -8.69
CA SER A 48 -0.18 -0.05 -8.39
C SER A 48 0.75 0.51 -7.31
N PHE A 49 1.50 1.55 -7.66
CA PHE A 49 2.41 2.23 -6.73
C PHE A 49 1.71 2.65 -5.42
N ASP A 50 0.52 3.24 -5.50
CA ASP A 50 -0.24 3.69 -4.32
C ASP A 50 -0.54 2.52 -3.37
N LEU A 51 -0.92 1.37 -3.93
CA LEU A 51 -1.27 0.18 -3.16
C LEU A 51 -0.04 -0.47 -2.54
N LEU A 52 1.05 -0.56 -3.30
CA LEU A 52 2.35 -1.01 -2.78
C LEU A 52 2.86 -0.10 -1.66
N GLN A 53 2.69 1.21 -1.79
CA GLN A 53 3.07 2.20 -0.76
C GLN A 53 2.24 2.05 0.51
N ILE A 54 0.90 1.94 0.39
CA ILE A 54 0.00 1.72 1.53
C ILE A 54 0.35 0.42 2.24
N ALA A 55 0.50 -0.67 1.50
CA ALA A 55 0.82 -1.97 2.06
C ALA A 55 2.18 -1.97 2.76
N ALA A 56 3.20 -1.33 2.17
CA ALA A 56 4.53 -1.18 2.75
C ALA A 56 4.52 -0.44 4.10
N VAL A 57 3.77 0.67 4.19
CA VAL A 57 3.61 1.42 5.45
C VAL A 57 2.83 0.63 6.49
N ALA A 58 1.74 -0.03 6.08
CA ALA A 58 0.93 -0.86 6.99
C ALA A 58 1.77 -2.01 7.57
N TYR A 59 2.59 -2.67 6.75
CA TYR A 59 3.46 -3.75 7.17
C TYR A 59 4.45 -3.32 8.26
N LEU A 60 5.15 -2.19 8.09
CA LEU A 60 6.09 -1.71 9.10
C LEU A 60 5.40 -1.37 10.43
N LYS A 61 4.23 -0.74 10.37
CA LYS A 61 3.43 -0.46 11.57
C LYS A 61 3.02 -1.74 12.29
N LYS A 62 2.52 -2.74 11.55
CA LYS A 62 2.10 -4.02 12.13
C LYS A 62 3.27 -4.85 12.64
N LEU A 63 4.46 -4.68 12.06
CA LEU A 63 5.67 -5.33 12.54
C LEU A 63 6.09 -4.79 13.91
N ASP A 64 5.87 -3.50 14.18
CA ASP A 64 6.09 -2.92 15.51
C ASP A 64 4.99 -3.26 16.51
N GLU A 65 3.73 -3.39 16.07
CA GLU A 65 2.63 -3.77 16.96
C GLU A 65 2.67 -5.24 17.36
N LEU A 66 2.96 -6.13 16.41
CA LEU A 66 2.82 -7.58 16.57
C LEU A 66 4.14 -8.28 16.85
N HIS A 67 5.28 -7.65 16.52
CA HIS A 67 6.63 -8.21 16.62
C HIS A 67 6.82 -9.57 15.92
N ASP A 68 5.90 -9.96 15.05
CA ASP A 68 5.92 -11.19 14.26
C ASP A 68 5.71 -10.87 12.79
N GLU A 69 6.66 -11.29 11.94
CA GLU A 69 6.67 -11.02 10.50
C GLU A 69 5.44 -11.60 9.78
N ARG A 70 4.97 -12.79 10.20
CA ARG A 70 3.83 -13.46 9.52
C ARG A 70 2.52 -12.76 9.87
N CYS A 71 2.32 -12.44 11.14
CA CYS A 71 1.16 -11.70 11.60
C CYS A 71 1.13 -10.29 11.01
N ALA A 72 2.27 -9.60 10.96
CA ALA A 72 2.39 -8.28 10.35
C ALA A 72 2.01 -8.29 8.87
N ARG A 73 2.46 -9.32 8.15
CA ARG A 73 2.12 -9.54 6.75
C ARG A 73 0.62 -9.77 6.55
N LEU A 74 0.01 -10.68 7.30
CA LEU A 74 -1.43 -10.94 7.19
C LEU A 74 -2.27 -9.69 7.50
N ALA A 75 -1.88 -8.92 8.52
CA ALA A 75 -2.57 -7.69 8.86
C ALA A 75 -2.39 -6.61 7.78
N ALA A 76 -1.23 -6.52 7.15
CA ALA A 76 -0.99 -5.58 6.06
C ALA A 76 -1.74 -5.98 4.78
N ASP A 77 -1.84 -7.28 4.48
CA ASP A 77 -2.66 -7.82 3.38
C ASP A 77 -4.15 -7.48 3.59
N GLN A 78 -4.64 -7.57 4.84
CA GLN A 78 -6.00 -7.18 5.19
C GLN A 78 -6.26 -5.69 4.93
N VAL A 79 -5.35 -4.81 5.36
CA VAL A 79 -5.45 -3.36 5.10
C VAL A 79 -5.46 -3.08 3.60
N LEU A 80 -4.63 -3.77 2.83
CA LEU A 80 -4.60 -3.64 1.37
C LEU A 80 -5.94 -4.06 0.74
N ALA A 81 -6.52 -5.19 1.19
CA ALA A 81 -7.81 -5.66 0.72
C ALA A 81 -8.94 -4.66 1.00
N GLU A 82 -8.93 -4.01 2.17
CA GLU A 82 -9.89 -2.96 2.54
C GLU A 82 -9.72 -1.70 1.67
N CYS A 83 -8.49 -1.29 1.38
CA CYS A 83 -8.20 -0.17 0.47
C CYS A 83 -8.68 -0.48 -0.96
N LEU A 84 -8.48 -1.71 -1.43
CA LEU A 84 -8.97 -2.18 -2.72
C LEU A 84 -10.50 -2.19 -2.78
N ALA A 85 -11.17 -2.68 -1.72
CA ALA A 85 -12.63 -2.69 -1.64
C ALA A 85 -13.21 -1.27 -1.63
N SER A 86 -12.61 -0.36 -0.87
CA SER A 86 -13.02 1.06 -0.81
C SER A 86 -12.87 1.74 -2.17
N ARG A 87 -11.75 1.52 -2.87
CA ARG A 87 -11.53 2.06 -4.22
C ARG A 87 -12.59 1.57 -5.20
N LYS A 88 -12.96 0.29 -5.14
CA LYS A 88 -14.04 -0.27 -5.98
C LYS A 88 -15.39 0.41 -5.71
N SER A 89 -15.71 0.71 -4.45
CA SER A 89 -16.97 1.40 -4.11
C SER A 89 -17.04 2.86 -4.57
N GLN A 90 -15.90 3.53 -4.72
CA GLN A 90 -15.84 4.92 -5.22
C GLN A 90 -15.88 5.03 -6.75
N GLN A 91 -15.61 3.94 -7.48
CA GLN A 91 -15.62 3.92 -8.95
C GLN A 91 -16.98 3.61 -9.57
N THR A 92 -18.02 3.30 -8.79
CA THR A 92 -19.39 3.23 -9.30
C THR A 92 -19.88 4.64 -9.65
N PRO A 93 -20.03 5.01 -10.93
CA PRO A 93 -20.78 6.21 -11.27
C PRO A 93 -22.23 5.91 -10.91
N GLY A 94 -22.81 6.66 -9.97
CA GLY A 94 -24.25 6.61 -9.75
C GLY A 94 -24.98 6.86 -11.10
N PRO A 95 -26.00 6.06 -11.46
CA PRO A 95 -26.87 6.45 -12.55
C PRO A 95 -27.58 7.75 -12.15
N ASP A 96 -27.83 8.63 -13.11
CA ASP A 96 -28.55 9.90 -13.00
C ASP A 96 -27.76 11.16 -12.61
N ALA A 97 -26.85 11.56 -13.51
CA ALA A 97 -26.60 12.98 -13.77
C ALA A 97 -26.69 13.25 -15.29
N LYS A 98 -27.86 13.01 -15.88
CA LYS A 98 -28.13 13.48 -17.25
C LYS A 98 -29.57 13.92 -17.44
N SER A 99 -29.91 15.05 -16.83
CA SER A 99 -30.96 15.92 -17.36
C SER A 99 -30.35 17.28 -17.68
N LYS A 100 -29.64 17.34 -18.80
CA LYS A 100 -29.36 18.59 -19.52
C LYS A 100 -30.29 18.62 -20.73
N GLU A 101 -31.18 19.61 -20.69
CA GLU A 101 -31.58 20.48 -21.79
C GLU A 101 -32.01 19.81 -23.11
N ARG A 102 -33.30 19.97 -23.43
CA ARG A 102 -33.81 19.91 -24.80
C ARG A 102 -34.73 21.10 -25.06
N THR A 103 -34.08 22.23 -25.34
CA THR A 103 -34.26 23.17 -26.47
C THR A 103 -35.65 23.25 -27.16
N THR A 104 -36.20 24.48 -27.18
CA THR A 104 -36.94 25.20 -28.27
C THR A 104 -38.10 24.47 -28.99
N TRP A 105 -39.32 25.00 -29.17
CA TRP A 105 -39.81 26.37 -29.40
C TRP A 105 -41.20 26.54 -28.77
#